data_AF-A0A9D9YFI0-F1
#
_entry.id   AF-A0A9D9YFI0-F1
#
_cell.length_a   1.000
_cell.length_b   1.000
_cell.length_c   1.000
_cell.angle_alpha   90.00
_cell.angle_beta   90.00
_cell.angle_gamma   90.00
#
_symmetry.space_group_name_H-M   'P 1'
#
loop_
_entity.id
_entity.type
_entity.pdbx_description
1 polymer ?
#
loop_
_entity_poly.entity_id
_entity_poly.type
_entity_poly.pdbx_seq_one_letter_code
_entity_poly.pdbx_strand_id
1 'polypeptide(L)'
;MTQTLSNNSFHILGLDTSSSQKDVSKRAKEIINRLKIDDKPVYETDIDVSNALRTESSVKEASERLQLPKKRIKEYFFWFQIADDIDERAIGHVRGNEYDQALAIWQKASDSDTAKALFYKKNLALLYCHILGKEDNKRYLQDSLQAWSDVINSDKFWSAFSKLYKLHDDQTSNQEIIDDFRGQAVAFLSDIFTELNHTYKDDNYINEFQKVFSSKGGKMEKTVLNPIYATINDAVESLEKMKISEDGVFDKDEADVVKKSVATIQSELNRLIDLGLYDDSQSKLMRDRAANALRTVVLDLHNNLNELNRSKKLLEAAMQICGTDSLRHKLKSELEQIDKNINEDIENSLSLEIPGYGGTIVFKNTFFVWGGKKVSYKDVTAIAYHSTRHSTTVYSVSVSTTYTYETEIVIGDDRVKFSLSAGSDESHEKETWAKLAGLLSHLIEPILIRKFVERIFDRGETVKIGYVDFTKDGYSYTRTKFFGGKVVESVPWDKDIYTPKFDSGEVILFKHDAKKDKGVQFASVSMSNDNAVIIPELVKTCLQTVLSNT
;
A
#
# COMPACT_ATOMS: atom_id res chain seq x y z
N MET A 1 -37.56 -0.09 -17.38
CA MET A 1 -36.59 -0.20 -18.50
C MET A 1 -35.30 0.52 -18.08
N THR A 2 -34.12 0.04 -18.48
CA THR A 2 -32.85 0.73 -18.17
C THR A 2 -32.78 2.09 -18.86
N GLN A 3 -31.96 3.02 -18.37
CA GLN A 3 -31.85 4.36 -18.95
C GLN A 3 -31.37 4.32 -20.41
N THR A 4 -30.44 3.40 -20.74
CA THR A 4 -29.97 3.22 -22.12
C THR A 4 -31.10 2.79 -23.06
N LEU A 5 -31.93 1.84 -22.64
CA LEU A 5 -33.05 1.36 -23.46
C LEU A 5 -34.20 2.38 -23.51
N SER A 6 -34.51 3.05 -22.37
CA SER A 6 -35.57 4.07 -22.32
C SER A 6 -35.21 5.34 -23.10
N ASN A 7 -33.93 5.60 -23.32
CA ASN A 7 -33.45 6.73 -24.12
C ASN A 7 -33.05 6.33 -25.54
N ASN A 8 -33.41 5.12 -25.98
CA ASN A 8 -33.18 4.69 -27.34
C ASN A 8 -33.90 5.63 -28.32
N SER A 9 -33.22 6.01 -29.39
CA SER A 9 -33.71 7.02 -30.32
C SER A 9 -34.97 6.56 -31.08
N PHE A 10 -35.10 5.26 -31.39
CA PHE A 10 -36.30 4.70 -32.02
C PHE A 10 -37.49 4.74 -31.06
N HIS A 11 -37.25 4.48 -29.78
CA HIS A 11 -38.27 4.60 -28.74
C HIS A 11 -38.75 6.05 -28.58
N ILE A 12 -37.83 7.00 -28.42
CA ILE A 12 -38.15 8.43 -28.25
C ILE A 12 -38.95 8.94 -29.45
N LEU A 13 -38.62 8.54 -30.67
CA LEU A 13 -39.34 8.99 -31.87
C LEU A 13 -40.60 8.16 -32.18
N GLY A 14 -40.83 7.04 -31.50
CA GLY A 14 -41.93 6.12 -31.81
C GLY A 14 -41.78 5.54 -33.22
N LEU A 15 -40.57 5.17 -33.62
CA LEU A 15 -40.27 4.66 -34.96
C LEU A 15 -39.84 3.19 -34.90
N ASP A 16 -40.10 2.48 -35.99
CA ASP A 16 -39.50 1.16 -36.21
C ASP A 16 -38.06 1.30 -36.72
N THR A 17 -37.23 0.29 -36.45
CA THR A 17 -35.83 0.24 -36.87
C THR A 17 -35.62 0.29 -38.40
N SER A 18 -36.64 -0.05 -39.19
CA SER A 18 -36.65 0.07 -40.66
C SER A 18 -36.91 1.49 -41.19
N SER A 19 -37.20 2.46 -40.31
CA SER A 19 -37.56 3.83 -40.71
C SER A 19 -36.42 4.56 -41.43
N SER A 20 -36.75 5.22 -42.55
CA SER A 20 -35.80 6.00 -43.34
C SER A 20 -35.35 7.28 -42.63
N GLN A 21 -34.27 7.91 -43.09
CA GLN A 21 -33.83 9.22 -42.55
C GLN A 21 -34.88 10.32 -42.74
N LYS A 22 -35.67 10.20 -43.81
CA LYS A 22 -36.79 11.11 -44.08
C LYS A 22 -37.88 10.95 -43.03
N ASP A 23 -38.19 9.72 -42.65
CA ASP A 23 -39.19 9.42 -41.61
C ASP A 23 -38.72 9.90 -40.24
N VAL A 24 -37.45 9.66 -39.89
CA VAL A 24 -36.81 10.21 -38.68
C VAL A 24 -36.97 11.73 -38.61
N SER A 25 -36.58 12.44 -39.67
CA SER A 25 -36.63 13.90 -39.72
C SER A 25 -38.06 14.43 -39.68
N LYS A 26 -39.01 13.76 -40.36
CA LYS A 26 -40.42 14.12 -40.36
C LYS A 26 -41.02 13.94 -38.97
N ARG A 27 -40.76 12.80 -38.34
CA ARG A 27 -41.29 12.47 -37.01
C ARG A 27 -40.72 13.38 -35.94
N ALA A 28 -39.43 13.69 -35.96
CA ALA A 28 -38.83 14.62 -35.00
C ALA A 28 -39.49 16.01 -35.09
N LYS A 29 -39.70 16.54 -36.30
CA LYS A 29 -40.40 17.82 -36.51
C LYS A 29 -41.86 17.78 -36.02
N GLU A 30 -42.56 16.69 -36.31
CA GLU A 30 -43.93 16.48 -35.84
C GLU A 30 -44.00 16.51 -34.31
N ILE A 31 -43.18 15.71 -33.63
CA ILE A 31 -43.15 15.65 -32.16
C ILE A 31 -42.82 17.02 -31.57
N ILE A 32 -41.77 17.70 -32.07
CA ILE A 32 -41.39 19.04 -31.57
C ILE A 32 -42.54 20.03 -31.71
N ASN A 33 -43.26 20.02 -32.83
CA ASN A 33 -44.40 20.93 -33.04
C ASN A 33 -45.57 20.62 -32.11
N ARG A 34 -45.84 19.34 -31.82
CA ARG A 34 -46.88 18.94 -30.85
C ARG A 34 -46.48 19.32 -29.42
N LEU A 35 -45.21 19.11 -29.04
CA LEU A 35 -44.71 19.49 -27.72
C LEU A 35 -44.81 21.00 -27.46
N LYS A 36 -44.67 21.86 -28.48
CA LYS A 36 -44.84 23.32 -28.35
C LYS A 36 -46.25 23.79 -27.99
N ILE A 37 -47.24 22.93 -28.21
CA ILE A 37 -48.65 23.18 -27.85
C ILE A 37 -49.09 22.29 -26.70
N ASP A 38 -48.14 21.77 -25.91
CA ASP A 38 -48.35 20.87 -24.77
C ASP A 38 -49.07 19.56 -25.11
N ASP A 39 -49.04 19.15 -26.38
CA ASP A 39 -49.60 17.89 -26.86
C ASP A 39 -48.52 16.80 -26.92
N LYS A 40 -48.69 15.74 -26.13
CA LYS A 40 -47.76 14.62 -26.05
C LYS A 40 -48.21 13.48 -26.97
N PRO A 41 -47.55 13.27 -28.12
CA PRO A 41 -47.92 12.22 -29.04
C PRO A 41 -47.70 10.82 -28.46
N VAL A 42 -48.63 9.91 -28.79
CA VAL A 42 -48.51 8.46 -28.61
C VAL A 42 -48.57 7.80 -29.97
N TYR A 43 -47.68 6.84 -30.21
CA TYR A 43 -47.57 6.10 -31.46
C TYR A 43 -47.80 4.60 -31.25
N GLU A 44 -48.22 3.88 -32.30
CA GLU A 44 -48.50 2.44 -32.23
C GLU A 44 -47.26 1.60 -31.87
N THR A 45 -46.07 2.12 -32.15
CA THR A 45 -44.77 1.50 -31.85
C THR A 45 -44.30 1.76 -30.42
N ASP A 46 -45.02 2.60 -29.65
CA ASP A 46 -44.65 2.93 -28.29
C ASP A 46 -44.76 1.71 -27.38
N ILE A 47 -43.73 1.51 -26.58
CA ILE A 47 -43.66 0.50 -25.51
C ILE A 47 -43.63 1.28 -24.20
N ASP A 48 -44.35 0.84 -23.16
CA ASP A 48 -44.42 1.57 -21.89
C ASP A 48 -44.86 3.05 -22.04
N VAL A 49 -46.03 3.29 -22.62
CA VAL A 49 -46.59 4.65 -22.89
C VAL A 49 -46.57 5.57 -21.66
N SER A 50 -46.63 5.01 -20.44
CA SER A 50 -46.54 5.76 -19.18
C SER A 50 -45.18 6.45 -18.94
N ASN A 51 -44.12 6.03 -19.64
CA ASN A 51 -42.74 6.47 -19.43
C ASN A 51 -42.15 7.28 -20.61
N ALA A 52 -42.97 7.76 -21.55
CA ALA A 52 -42.46 8.44 -22.74
C ALA A 52 -41.71 9.75 -22.38
N LEU A 53 -40.37 9.69 -22.40
CA LEU A 53 -39.41 10.77 -22.10
C LEU A 53 -39.28 11.80 -23.23
N ARG A 54 -40.39 12.14 -23.90
CA ARG A 54 -40.39 13.08 -25.03
C ARG A 54 -40.32 14.52 -24.53
N THR A 55 -39.14 15.13 -24.68
CA THR A 55 -38.90 16.56 -24.51
C THR A 55 -38.32 17.11 -25.80
N GLU A 56 -38.35 18.43 -26.01
CA GLU A 56 -37.72 19.01 -27.20
C GLU A 56 -36.25 18.64 -27.33
N SER A 57 -35.50 18.58 -26.22
CA SER A 57 -34.08 18.20 -26.22
C SER A 57 -33.92 16.71 -26.53
N SER A 58 -34.66 15.82 -25.87
CA SER A 58 -34.52 14.38 -26.10
C SER A 58 -34.87 13.98 -27.53
N VAL A 59 -35.86 14.64 -28.14
CA VAL A 59 -36.27 14.43 -29.54
C VAL A 59 -35.21 14.93 -30.52
N LYS A 60 -34.63 16.12 -30.28
CA LYS A 60 -33.53 16.65 -31.10
C LYS A 60 -32.31 15.73 -31.02
N GLU A 61 -31.90 15.34 -29.81
CA GLU A 61 -30.77 14.42 -29.58
C GLU A 61 -31.00 13.04 -30.20
N ALA A 62 -32.22 12.49 -30.11
CA ALA A 62 -32.57 11.22 -30.75
C ALA A 62 -32.47 11.32 -32.28
N SER A 63 -32.98 12.40 -32.87
CA SER A 63 -32.86 12.66 -34.31
C SER A 63 -31.39 12.78 -34.74
N GLU A 64 -30.57 13.51 -33.99
CA GLU A 64 -29.14 13.66 -34.26
C GLU A 64 -28.38 12.33 -34.17
N ARG A 65 -28.69 11.51 -33.15
CA ARG A 65 -28.09 10.16 -33.01
C ARG A 65 -28.41 9.26 -34.19
N LEU A 66 -29.65 9.28 -34.68
CA LEU A 66 -30.04 8.48 -35.85
C LEU A 66 -29.48 9.00 -37.17
N GLN A 67 -29.01 10.25 -37.23
CA GLN A 67 -28.35 10.82 -38.41
C GLN A 67 -26.85 10.49 -38.50
N LEU A 68 -26.23 9.97 -37.44
CA LEU A 68 -24.81 9.64 -37.42
C LEU A 68 -24.63 8.12 -37.54
N PRO A 69 -23.98 7.59 -38.61
CA PRO A 69 -23.89 6.14 -38.85
C PRO A 69 -23.39 5.33 -37.64
N LYS A 70 -22.31 5.78 -36.99
CA LYS A 70 -21.73 5.13 -35.80
C LYS A 70 -22.66 5.12 -34.59
N LYS A 71 -23.56 6.10 -34.47
CA LYS A 71 -24.53 6.15 -33.36
C LYS A 71 -25.80 5.38 -33.73
N ARG A 72 -26.30 5.51 -34.96
CA ARG A 72 -27.50 4.81 -35.46
C ARG A 72 -27.38 3.30 -35.32
N ILE A 73 -26.24 2.70 -35.66
CA ILE A 73 -26.05 1.25 -35.54
C ILE A 73 -26.22 0.74 -34.11
N LYS A 74 -25.76 1.51 -33.11
CA LYS A 74 -25.95 1.21 -31.70
C LYS A 74 -27.43 1.28 -31.32
N GLU A 75 -28.12 2.35 -31.71
CA GLU A 75 -29.56 2.52 -31.46
C GLU A 75 -30.36 1.38 -32.11
N TYR A 76 -29.98 0.96 -33.32
CA TYR A 76 -30.61 -0.12 -34.07
C TYR A 76 -30.41 -1.48 -33.39
N PHE A 77 -29.18 -1.79 -32.98
CA PHE A 77 -28.85 -3.07 -32.34
C PHE A 77 -29.60 -3.26 -31.02
N PHE A 78 -29.61 -2.23 -30.17
CA PHE A 78 -30.25 -2.23 -28.85
C PHE A 78 -31.73 -1.80 -28.87
N TRP A 79 -32.44 -2.08 -29.97
CA TRP A 79 -33.88 -1.91 -30.05
C TRP A 79 -34.57 -3.13 -30.67
N PHE A 80 -35.87 -3.29 -30.41
CA PHE A 80 -36.64 -4.40 -30.96
C PHE A 80 -36.69 -4.31 -32.49
N GLN A 81 -36.48 -5.45 -33.14
CA GLN A 81 -36.55 -5.55 -34.59
C GLN A 81 -37.83 -6.30 -34.96
N ILE A 82 -38.72 -5.65 -35.71
CA ILE A 82 -40.01 -6.22 -36.11
C ILE A 82 -39.92 -6.58 -37.60
N ALA A 83 -39.73 -7.86 -37.92
CA ALA A 83 -39.51 -8.30 -39.30
C ALA A 83 -40.65 -9.14 -39.89
N ASP A 84 -41.52 -9.73 -39.06
CA ASP A 84 -42.62 -10.59 -39.50
C ASP A 84 -43.74 -10.75 -38.46
N ASP A 85 -44.76 -11.53 -38.80
CA ASP A 85 -45.92 -11.87 -37.97
C ASP A 85 -45.59 -12.50 -36.60
N ILE A 86 -44.40 -13.09 -36.43
CA ILE A 86 -43.97 -13.62 -35.12
C ILE A 86 -43.55 -12.44 -34.24
N ASP A 87 -42.70 -11.56 -34.77
CA ASP A 87 -42.29 -10.35 -34.06
C ASP A 87 -43.47 -9.40 -33.79
N GLU A 88 -44.39 -9.22 -34.74
CA GLU A 88 -45.58 -8.38 -34.58
C GLU A 88 -46.49 -8.87 -33.44
N ARG A 89 -46.68 -10.19 -33.32
CA ARG A 89 -47.45 -10.76 -32.21
C ARG A 89 -46.73 -10.60 -30.88
N ALA A 90 -45.43 -10.92 -30.84
CA ALA A 90 -44.64 -10.80 -29.61
C ALA A 90 -44.60 -9.35 -29.12
N ILE A 91 -44.33 -8.39 -30.00
CA ILE A 91 -44.29 -6.97 -29.62
C ILE A 91 -45.68 -6.45 -29.23
N GLY A 92 -46.75 -6.97 -29.83
CA GLY A 92 -48.13 -6.69 -29.40
C GLY A 92 -48.35 -7.02 -27.92
N HIS A 93 -47.91 -8.20 -27.48
CA HIS A 93 -47.94 -8.58 -26.06
C HIS A 93 -47.04 -7.69 -25.19
N VAL A 94 -45.84 -7.32 -25.66
CA VAL A 94 -44.96 -6.37 -24.94
C VAL A 94 -45.66 -5.02 -24.71
N ARG A 95 -46.37 -4.50 -25.72
CA ARG A 95 -47.15 -3.24 -25.63
C ARG A 95 -48.34 -3.37 -24.68
N GLY A 96 -48.94 -4.55 -24.60
CA GLY A 96 -49.99 -4.90 -23.64
C GLY A 96 -49.50 -5.17 -22.22
N ASN A 97 -48.19 -5.12 -21.95
CA ASN A 97 -47.53 -5.56 -20.70
C ASN A 97 -47.72 -7.07 -20.39
N GLU A 98 -48.01 -7.89 -21.41
CA GLU A 98 -48.19 -9.34 -21.30
C GLU A 98 -46.85 -10.07 -21.54
N TYR A 99 -45.86 -9.78 -20.69
CA TYR A 99 -44.47 -10.18 -20.95
C TYR A 99 -44.25 -11.68 -21.04
N ASP A 100 -44.93 -12.49 -20.24
CA ASP A 100 -44.80 -13.96 -20.29
C ASP A 100 -45.21 -14.53 -21.66
N GLN A 101 -46.22 -13.94 -22.29
CA GLN A 101 -46.70 -14.37 -23.60
C GLN A 101 -45.69 -13.98 -24.70
N ALA A 102 -45.13 -12.77 -24.61
CA ALA A 102 -44.06 -12.33 -25.50
C ALA A 102 -42.80 -13.20 -25.37
N LEU A 103 -42.39 -13.50 -24.12
CA LEU A 103 -41.27 -14.39 -23.82
C LEU A 103 -41.48 -15.78 -24.45
N ALA A 104 -42.65 -16.38 -24.24
CA ALA A 104 -42.96 -17.71 -24.78
C ALA A 104 -42.89 -17.76 -26.32
N ILE A 105 -43.36 -16.70 -27.00
CA ILE A 105 -43.32 -16.60 -28.46
C ILE A 105 -41.87 -16.54 -28.97
N TRP A 106 -41.07 -15.59 -28.46
CA TRP A 106 -39.68 -15.45 -28.92
C TRP A 106 -38.80 -16.61 -28.49
N GLN A 107 -39.01 -17.18 -27.31
CA GLN A 107 -38.27 -18.36 -26.86
C GLN A 107 -38.47 -19.53 -27.82
N LYS A 108 -39.73 -19.89 -28.12
CA LYS A 108 -40.05 -20.96 -29.09
C LYS A 108 -39.51 -20.66 -30.50
N ALA A 109 -39.58 -19.40 -30.94
CA ALA A 109 -39.08 -19.02 -32.25
C ALA A 109 -37.54 -19.06 -32.34
N SER A 110 -36.85 -18.90 -31.21
CA SER A 110 -35.39 -18.90 -31.10
C SER A 110 -34.73 -20.28 -30.96
N ASP A 111 -35.51 -21.37 -30.91
CA ASP A 111 -35.02 -22.73 -30.65
C ASP A 111 -34.16 -23.32 -31.79
N SER A 112 -34.17 -22.72 -32.99
CA SER A 112 -33.35 -23.17 -34.12
C SER A 112 -32.05 -22.38 -34.24
N ASP A 113 -31.01 -22.97 -34.81
CA ASP A 113 -29.75 -22.26 -35.10
C ASP A 113 -29.82 -21.47 -36.44
N THR A 114 -30.98 -20.94 -36.83
CA THR A 114 -31.09 -20.14 -38.07
C THR A 114 -30.72 -18.69 -37.82
N ALA A 115 -30.31 -17.96 -38.88
CA ALA A 115 -30.03 -16.52 -38.76
C ALA A 115 -31.27 -15.75 -38.25
N LYS A 116 -32.45 -16.17 -38.70
CA LYS A 116 -33.74 -15.62 -38.27
C LYS A 116 -34.00 -15.87 -36.77
N ALA A 117 -33.76 -17.08 -36.29
CA ALA A 117 -33.90 -17.42 -34.88
C ALA A 117 -32.95 -16.64 -33.97
N LEU A 118 -31.76 -16.28 -34.44
CA LEU A 118 -30.83 -15.42 -33.71
C LEU A 118 -31.36 -13.97 -33.56
N PHE A 119 -32.14 -13.46 -34.53
CA PHE A 119 -32.82 -12.17 -34.37
C PHE A 119 -33.96 -12.25 -33.33
N TYR A 120 -34.74 -13.34 -33.30
CA TYR A 120 -35.71 -13.55 -32.23
C TYR A 120 -35.01 -13.66 -30.86
N LYS A 121 -33.85 -14.32 -30.80
CA LYS A 121 -33.03 -14.40 -29.59
C LYS A 121 -32.51 -13.02 -29.15
N LYS A 122 -32.15 -12.14 -30.08
CA LYS A 122 -31.83 -10.73 -29.78
C LYS A 122 -33.02 -9.99 -29.16
N ASN A 123 -34.21 -10.13 -29.74
CA ASN A 123 -35.43 -9.54 -29.20
C ASN A 123 -35.77 -10.11 -27.81
N LEU A 124 -35.59 -11.42 -27.62
CA LEU A 124 -35.74 -12.08 -26.33
C LEU A 124 -34.76 -11.51 -25.29
N ALA A 125 -33.49 -11.34 -25.64
CA ALA A 125 -32.48 -10.75 -24.77
C ALA A 125 -32.83 -9.32 -24.34
N LEU A 126 -33.33 -8.51 -25.28
CA LEU A 126 -33.84 -7.16 -25.01
C LEU A 126 -35.07 -7.16 -24.11
N LEU A 127 -36.00 -8.11 -24.30
CA LEU A 127 -37.17 -8.25 -23.45
C LEU A 127 -36.78 -8.60 -22.01
N TYR A 128 -35.82 -9.50 -21.82
CA TYR A 128 -35.29 -9.75 -20.48
C TYR A 128 -34.68 -8.47 -19.86
N CYS A 129 -33.86 -7.70 -20.60
CA CYS A 129 -33.35 -6.43 -20.08
C CYS A 129 -34.47 -5.42 -19.75
N HIS A 130 -35.55 -5.42 -20.53
CA HIS A 130 -36.72 -4.58 -20.27
C HIS A 130 -37.42 -4.94 -18.96
N ILE A 131 -37.69 -6.24 -18.74
CA ILE A 131 -38.30 -6.79 -17.53
C ILE A 131 -37.39 -6.56 -16.33
N LEU A 132 -36.09 -6.84 -16.47
CA LEU A 132 -35.08 -6.56 -15.44
C LEU A 132 -35.04 -5.07 -15.08
N GLY A 133 -35.34 -4.18 -16.01
CA GLY A 133 -35.49 -2.76 -15.71
C GLY A 133 -36.77 -2.39 -14.94
N LYS A 134 -37.60 -3.35 -14.54
CA LYS A 134 -38.84 -3.16 -13.75
C LYS A 134 -38.85 -3.98 -12.47
N GLU A 135 -38.27 -5.17 -12.49
CA GLU A 135 -38.13 -6.05 -11.34
C GLU A 135 -36.76 -6.72 -11.29
N ASP A 136 -36.27 -6.97 -10.09
CA ASP A 136 -35.06 -7.75 -9.89
C ASP A 136 -35.37 -9.25 -10.00
N ASN A 137 -34.72 -9.96 -10.93
CA ASN A 137 -34.97 -11.37 -11.16
C ASN A 137 -33.72 -12.10 -11.66
N LYS A 138 -33.13 -12.91 -10.78
CA LYS A 138 -31.91 -13.67 -11.05
C LYS A 138 -32.02 -14.62 -12.26
N ARG A 139 -33.18 -15.23 -12.47
CA ARG A 139 -33.39 -16.12 -13.61
C ARG A 139 -33.36 -15.33 -14.92
N TYR A 140 -34.08 -14.21 -15.00
CA TYR A 140 -34.06 -13.37 -16.19
C TYR A 140 -32.70 -12.72 -16.44
N LEU A 141 -31.90 -12.43 -15.41
CA LEU A 141 -30.50 -12.02 -15.56
C LEU A 141 -29.68 -13.10 -16.30
N GLN A 142 -29.76 -14.34 -15.82
CA GLN A 142 -29.05 -15.47 -16.45
C GLN A 142 -29.53 -15.73 -17.87
N ASP A 143 -30.85 -15.77 -18.09
CA ASP A 143 -31.45 -15.99 -19.40
C ASP A 143 -31.09 -14.87 -20.39
N SER A 144 -31.03 -13.61 -19.92
CA SER A 144 -30.58 -12.45 -20.73
C SER A 144 -29.13 -12.58 -21.15
N LEU A 145 -28.23 -12.86 -20.19
CA LEU A 145 -26.80 -12.99 -20.45
C LEU A 145 -26.51 -14.14 -21.42
N GLN A 146 -27.18 -15.29 -21.25
CA GLN A 146 -27.05 -16.42 -22.17
C GLN A 146 -27.54 -16.06 -23.58
N ALA A 147 -28.72 -15.43 -23.69
CA ALA A 147 -29.26 -15.02 -24.98
C ALA A 147 -28.33 -14.02 -25.69
N TRP A 148 -27.76 -13.06 -24.95
CA TRP A 148 -26.77 -12.13 -25.50
C TRP A 148 -25.47 -12.83 -25.91
N SER A 149 -24.99 -13.80 -25.12
CA SER A 149 -23.77 -14.56 -25.45
C SER A 149 -23.94 -15.32 -26.76
N ASP A 150 -25.08 -16.00 -26.94
CA ASP A 150 -25.41 -16.73 -28.17
C ASP A 150 -25.46 -15.80 -29.40
N VAL A 151 -25.99 -14.59 -29.23
CA VAL A 151 -26.11 -13.59 -30.31
C VAL A 151 -24.75 -12.98 -30.65
N ILE A 152 -24.02 -12.50 -29.65
CA ILE A 152 -22.76 -11.77 -29.83
C ILE A 152 -21.64 -12.70 -30.33
N ASN A 153 -21.61 -13.95 -29.89
CA ASN A 153 -20.57 -14.90 -30.31
C ASN A 153 -20.87 -15.57 -31.65
N SER A 154 -22.02 -15.29 -32.27
CA SER A 154 -22.42 -15.91 -33.53
C SER A 154 -22.00 -15.10 -34.75
N ASP A 155 -21.00 -15.58 -35.50
CA ASP A 155 -20.64 -15.02 -36.81
C ASP A 155 -21.81 -15.02 -37.81
N LYS A 156 -22.67 -16.04 -37.69
CA LYS A 156 -23.89 -16.16 -38.51
C LYS A 156 -24.85 -15.01 -38.24
N PHE A 157 -25.05 -14.66 -36.97
CA PHE A 157 -25.84 -13.48 -36.60
C PHE A 157 -25.20 -12.21 -37.17
N TRP A 158 -23.91 -11.97 -36.97
CA TRP A 158 -23.25 -10.76 -37.47
C TRP A 158 -23.27 -10.61 -38.99
N SER A 159 -23.13 -11.71 -39.72
CA SER A 159 -23.27 -11.72 -41.18
C SER A 159 -24.68 -11.33 -41.63
N ALA A 160 -25.70 -11.87 -40.96
CA ALA A 160 -27.10 -11.55 -41.25
C ALA A 160 -27.46 -10.12 -40.83
N PHE A 161 -26.98 -9.68 -39.66
CA PHE A 161 -27.13 -8.32 -39.13
C PHE A 161 -26.54 -7.29 -40.08
N SER A 162 -25.31 -7.51 -40.59
CA SER A 162 -24.68 -6.60 -41.55
C SER A 162 -25.51 -6.42 -42.82
N LYS A 163 -26.04 -7.53 -43.37
CA LYS A 163 -26.90 -7.49 -44.57
C LYS A 163 -28.20 -6.74 -44.31
N LEU A 164 -28.84 -7.03 -43.18
CA LEU A 164 -30.12 -6.41 -42.84
C LEU A 164 -29.98 -4.92 -42.50
N TYR A 165 -28.97 -4.55 -41.72
CA TYR A 165 -28.72 -3.16 -41.38
C TYR A 165 -28.47 -2.32 -42.64
N LYS A 166 -27.67 -2.83 -43.59
CA LYS A 166 -27.42 -2.16 -44.88
C LYS A 166 -28.66 -2.03 -45.77
N LEU A 167 -29.66 -2.90 -45.62
CA LEU A 167 -30.91 -2.80 -46.37
C LEU A 167 -31.73 -1.58 -45.92
N HIS A 168 -31.63 -1.21 -44.64
CA HIS A 168 -32.39 -0.11 -44.01
C HIS A 168 -31.51 1.11 -43.70
N ASP A 169 -30.26 1.10 -44.13
CA ASP A 169 -29.33 2.20 -43.94
C ASP A 169 -29.15 3.01 -45.23
N ASP A 170 -29.90 4.11 -45.31
CA ASP A 170 -29.79 5.08 -46.40
C ASP A 170 -28.46 5.85 -46.37
N GLN A 171 -27.62 5.68 -45.33
CA GLN A 171 -26.41 6.47 -45.09
C GLN A 171 -25.12 5.84 -45.65
N THR A 172 -25.22 4.76 -46.42
CA THR A 172 -24.08 4.05 -47.02
C THR A 172 -23.03 3.59 -46.00
N SER A 173 -23.45 3.12 -44.81
CA SER A 173 -22.50 2.58 -43.82
C SER A 173 -21.63 1.50 -44.44
N ASN A 174 -20.31 1.69 -44.36
CA ASN A 174 -19.34 0.72 -44.82
C ASN A 174 -19.24 -0.45 -43.81
N GLN A 175 -18.63 -1.57 -44.24
CA GLN A 175 -18.44 -2.74 -43.37
C GLN A 175 -17.60 -2.41 -42.13
N GLU A 176 -16.67 -1.46 -42.23
CA GLU A 176 -15.81 -1.01 -41.15
C GLU A 176 -16.60 -0.45 -39.95
N ILE A 177 -17.67 0.32 -40.16
CA ILE A 177 -18.53 0.82 -39.05
C ILE A 177 -19.19 -0.35 -38.31
N ILE A 178 -19.58 -1.40 -39.04
CA ILE A 178 -20.23 -2.57 -38.45
C ILE A 178 -19.22 -3.40 -37.66
N ASP A 179 -18.01 -3.56 -38.18
CA ASP A 179 -16.94 -4.30 -37.51
C ASP A 179 -16.46 -3.55 -36.25
N ASP A 180 -16.32 -2.22 -36.32
CA ASP A 180 -16.05 -1.32 -35.18
C ASP A 180 -17.14 -1.47 -34.11
N PHE A 181 -18.42 -1.44 -34.51
CA PHE A 181 -19.52 -1.65 -33.59
C PHE A 181 -19.51 -3.05 -32.97
N ARG A 182 -19.26 -4.10 -33.76
CA ARG A 182 -19.16 -5.48 -33.27
C ARG A 182 -18.10 -5.59 -32.17
N GLY A 183 -16.95 -4.95 -32.33
CA GLY A 183 -15.89 -4.91 -31.31
C GLY A 183 -16.30 -4.19 -30.01
N GLN A 184 -17.27 -3.26 -30.09
CA GLN A 184 -17.73 -2.46 -28.94
C GLN A 184 -19.06 -2.94 -28.35
N ALA A 185 -19.78 -3.87 -29.00
CA ALA A 185 -21.12 -4.28 -28.61
C ALA A 185 -21.20 -4.80 -27.16
N VAL A 186 -20.20 -5.59 -26.75
CA VAL A 186 -20.10 -6.11 -25.38
C VAL A 186 -19.89 -4.98 -24.36
N ALA A 187 -19.07 -3.98 -24.68
CA ALA A 187 -18.86 -2.82 -23.80
C ALA A 187 -20.14 -2.01 -23.61
N PHE A 188 -20.94 -1.82 -24.67
CA PHE A 188 -22.25 -1.18 -24.54
C PHE A 188 -23.25 -2.02 -23.76
N LEU A 189 -23.18 -3.36 -23.88
CA LEU A 189 -24.01 -4.25 -23.08
C LEU A 189 -23.63 -4.18 -21.59
N SER A 190 -22.33 -4.10 -21.29
CA SER A 190 -21.82 -3.88 -19.93
C SER A 190 -22.42 -2.63 -19.28
N ASP A 191 -22.59 -1.55 -20.05
CA ASP A 191 -23.23 -0.32 -19.56
C ASP A 191 -24.70 -0.55 -19.16
N ILE A 192 -25.45 -1.39 -19.89
CA ILE A 192 -26.84 -1.73 -19.56
C ILE A 192 -26.91 -2.51 -18.23
N PHE A 193 -26.04 -3.50 -18.04
CA PHE A 193 -25.99 -4.26 -16.78
C PHE A 193 -25.44 -3.44 -15.61
N THR A 194 -24.58 -2.46 -15.88
CA THR A 194 -24.14 -1.48 -14.87
C THR A 194 -25.31 -0.59 -14.40
N GLU A 195 -26.21 -0.20 -15.30
CA GLU A 195 -27.41 0.55 -14.90
C GLU A 195 -28.37 -0.29 -14.04
N LEU A 196 -28.50 -1.59 -14.33
CA LEU A 196 -29.29 -2.50 -13.51
C LEU A 196 -28.67 -2.69 -12.12
N ASN A 197 -27.35 -2.87 -12.04
CA ASN A 197 -26.62 -2.84 -10.76
C ASN A 197 -26.91 -1.55 -9.99
N HIS A 198 -26.84 -0.38 -10.62
CA HIS A 198 -27.11 0.88 -9.94
C HIS A 198 -28.56 1.00 -9.44
N THR A 199 -29.51 0.47 -10.21
CA THR A 199 -30.95 0.50 -9.90
C THR A 199 -31.28 -0.34 -8.67
N TYR A 200 -30.75 -1.57 -8.60
CA TYR A 200 -31.07 -2.51 -7.52
C TYR A 200 -30.03 -2.59 -6.42
N LYS A 201 -28.85 -2.01 -6.62
CA LYS A 201 -27.67 -2.14 -5.76
C LYS A 201 -27.25 -3.60 -5.56
N ASP A 202 -27.41 -4.41 -6.61
CA ASP A 202 -27.00 -5.82 -6.63
C ASP A 202 -25.78 -6.02 -7.54
N ASP A 203 -24.66 -6.40 -6.95
CA ASP A 203 -23.38 -6.65 -7.63
C ASP A 203 -23.43 -7.91 -8.53
N ASN A 204 -24.43 -8.78 -8.38
CA ASN A 204 -24.64 -9.93 -9.27
C ASN A 204 -24.78 -9.52 -10.74
N TYR A 205 -25.39 -8.36 -11.04
CA TYR A 205 -25.53 -7.89 -12.43
C TYR A 205 -24.18 -7.67 -13.11
N ILE A 206 -23.20 -7.15 -12.37
CA ILE A 206 -21.84 -6.95 -12.88
C ILE A 206 -21.07 -8.26 -12.83
N ASN A 207 -21.13 -9.00 -11.72
CA ASN A 207 -20.40 -10.25 -11.52
C ASN A 207 -20.75 -11.30 -12.58
N GLU A 208 -22.05 -11.58 -12.77
CA GLU A 208 -22.51 -12.54 -13.78
C GLU A 208 -22.19 -12.06 -15.21
N PHE A 209 -22.27 -10.75 -15.47
CA PHE A 209 -21.82 -10.20 -16.75
C PHE A 209 -20.32 -10.44 -16.99
N GLN A 210 -19.47 -10.20 -15.98
CA GLN A 210 -18.02 -10.42 -16.09
C GLN A 210 -17.67 -11.89 -16.32
N LYS A 211 -18.39 -12.82 -15.69
CA LYS A 211 -18.22 -14.26 -15.92
C LYS A 211 -18.48 -14.67 -17.36
N VAL A 212 -19.47 -14.04 -18.01
CA VAL A 212 -19.87 -14.40 -19.39
C VAL A 212 -19.01 -13.70 -20.43
N PHE A 213 -18.68 -12.42 -20.23
CA PHE A 213 -18.10 -11.58 -21.27
C PHE A 213 -16.69 -11.05 -20.99
N SER A 214 -16.26 -11.03 -19.72
CA SER A 214 -14.93 -10.54 -19.30
C SER A 214 -14.52 -9.19 -19.94
N SER A 215 -15.47 -8.27 -20.04
CA SER A 215 -15.32 -6.99 -20.72
C SER A 215 -15.96 -5.87 -19.90
N LYS A 216 -15.53 -4.62 -20.11
CA LYS A 216 -15.96 -3.48 -19.31
C LYS A 216 -16.51 -2.38 -20.21
N GLY A 217 -17.64 -1.80 -19.79
CA GLY A 217 -18.25 -0.65 -20.42
C GLY A 217 -17.72 0.68 -19.85
N GLY A 218 -17.95 1.77 -20.58
CA GLY A 218 -17.52 3.10 -20.14
C GLY A 218 -18.26 3.61 -18.90
N LYS A 219 -19.51 3.20 -18.67
CA LYS A 219 -20.24 3.48 -17.42
C LYS A 219 -19.64 2.69 -16.27
N MET A 220 -19.37 1.40 -16.46
CA MET A 220 -18.74 0.56 -15.45
C MET A 220 -17.42 1.17 -14.95
N GLU A 221 -16.57 1.62 -15.87
CA GLU A 221 -15.33 2.32 -15.51
C GLU A 221 -15.60 3.59 -14.70
N LYS A 222 -16.52 4.44 -15.16
CA LYS A 222 -16.76 5.76 -14.54
C LYS A 222 -17.49 5.70 -13.22
N THR A 223 -18.51 4.84 -13.08
CA THR A 223 -19.44 4.86 -11.95
C THR A 223 -19.15 3.78 -10.92
N VAL A 224 -18.36 2.76 -11.27
CA VAL A 224 -18.02 1.65 -10.38
C VAL A 224 -16.53 1.63 -10.07
N LEU A 225 -15.67 1.46 -11.09
CA LEU A 225 -14.23 1.28 -10.87
C LEU A 225 -13.53 2.56 -10.40
N ASN A 226 -13.78 3.69 -11.06
CA ASN A 226 -13.10 4.95 -10.71
C ASN A 226 -13.34 5.37 -9.24
N PRO A 227 -14.57 5.31 -8.69
CA PRO A 227 -14.80 5.58 -7.27
C PRO A 227 -14.07 4.62 -6.32
N ILE A 228 -14.03 3.32 -6.64
CA ILE A 228 -13.29 2.32 -5.86
C ILE A 228 -11.79 2.66 -5.88
N TYR A 229 -11.24 2.88 -7.06
CA TYR A 229 -9.82 3.22 -7.25
C TYR A 229 -9.44 4.56 -6.61
N ALA A 230 -10.32 5.56 -6.65
CA ALA A 230 -10.11 6.83 -5.96
C ALA A 230 -10.02 6.62 -4.44
N THR A 231 -10.95 5.85 -3.86
CA THR A 231 -10.98 5.56 -2.43
C THR A 231 -9.73 4.79 -1.98
N ILE A 232 -9.27 3.81 -2.78
CA ILE A 232 -8.01 3.11 -2.54
C ILE A 232 -6.83 4.08 -2.64
N ASN A 233 -6.77 4.91 -3.68
CA ASN A 233 -5.70 5.88 -3.87
C ASN A 233 -5.60 6.87 -2.69
N ASP A 234 -6.73 7.37 -2.18
CA ASP A 234 -6.73 8.29 -1.04
C ASP A 234 -6.16 7.63 0.22
N ALA A 235 -6.54 6.37 0.48
CA ALA A 235 -5.99 5.59 1.59
C ALA A 235 -4.49 5.29 1.41
N VAL A 236 -4.07 5.01 0.17
CA VAL A 236 -2.66 4.78 -0.19
C VAL A 236 -1.83 6.04 -0.02
N GLU A 237 -2.29 7.19 -0.51
CA GLU A 237 -1.61 8.47 -0.30
C GLU A 237 -1.51 8.83 1.18
N SER A 238 -2.54 8.52 1.96
CA SER A 238 -2.50 8.71 3.41
C SER A 238 -1.39 7.89 4.06
N LEU A 239 -1.08 6.68 3.56
CA LEU A 239 0.02 5.84 4.04
C LEU A 239 1.38 6.35 3.55
N GLU A 240 1.48 6.73 2.26
CA GLU A 240 2.72 7.23 1.64
C GLU A 240 3.21 8.55 2.25
N LYS A 241 2.30 9.38 2.78
CA LYS A 241 2.61 10.65 3.42
C LYS A 241 3.02 10.52 4.89
N MET A 242 2.88 9.34 5.50
CA MET A 242 3.22 9.15 6.90
C MET A 242 4.73 9.24 7.11
N LYS A 243 5.16 9.92 8.16
CA LYS A 243 6.56 10.03 8.57
C LYS A 243 6.78 9.33 9.91
N ILE A 244 6.52 8.03 9.90
CA ILE A 244 6.41 7.20 11.12
C ILE A 244 7.70 7.18 11.95
N SER A 245 8.84 7.43 11.32
CA SER A 245 10.15 7.36 11.97
C SER A 245 10.72 8.71 12.43
N GLU A 246 10.02 9.83 12.20
CA GLU A 246 10.57 11.19 12.40
C GLU A 246 10.78 11.54 13.88
N ASP A 247 9.90 11.13 14.78
CA ASP A 247 10.00 11.35 16.24
C ASP A 247 10.57 10.14 17.00
N GLY A 248 10.85 9.04 16.29
CA GLY A 248 11.42 7.83 16.84
C GLY A 248 10.45 6.93 17.63
N VAL A 249 9.13 7.19 17.60
CA VAL A 249 8.13 6.38 18.32
C VAL A 249 6.89 6.15 17.45
N PHE A 250 6.47 4.90 17.30
CA PHE A 250 5.20 4.59 16.61
C PHE A 250 4.03 4.71 17.59
N ASP A 251 3.32 5.84 17.53
CA ASP A 251 2.28 6.19 18.49
C ASP A 251 0.91 5.60 18.15
N LYS A 252 -0.10 5.96 18.94
CA LYS A 252 -1.47 5.48 18.77
C LYS A 252 -2.18 6.11 17.58
N ASP A 253 -1.95 7.41 17.33
CA ASP A 253 -2.62 8.14 16.26
C ASP A 253 -2.13 7.64 14.90
N GLU A 254 -0.83 7.39 14.77
CA GLU A 254 -0.24 6.75 13.59
C GLU A 254 -0.76 5.32 13.38
N ALA A 255 -0.86 4.54 14.46
CA ALA A 255 -1.43 3.20 14.38
C ALA A 255 -2.90 3.21 13.93
N ASP A 256 -3.69 4.18 14.40
CA ASP A 256 -5.09 4.35 14.02
C ASP A 256 -5.22 4.77 12.55
N VAL A 257 -4.34 5.64 12.03
CA VAL A 257 -4.28 5.99 10.60
C VAL A 257 -3.97 4.77 9.74
N VAL A 258 -2.91 4.01 10.08
CA VAL A 258 -2.55 2.79 9.33
C VAL A 258 -3.71 1.81 9.33
N LYS A 259 -4.32 1.55 10.49
CA LYS A 259 -5.45 0.62 10.62
C LYS A 259 -6.65 1.06 9.79
N LYS A 260 -6.99 2.35 9.81
CA LYS A 260 -8.09 2.91 9.02
C LYS A 260 -7.82 2.76 7.52
N SER A 261 -6.62 3.10 7.06
CA SER A 261 -6.25 2.97 5.65
C SER A 261 -6.27 1.51 5.18
N VAL A 262 -5.73 0.58 5.97
CA VAL A 262 -5.79 -0.87 5.68
C VAL A 262 -7.24 -1.34 5.58
N ALA A 263 -8.10 -0.97 6.54
CA ALA A 263 -9.50 -1.36 6.53
C ALA A 263 -10.26 -0.82 5.30
N THR A 264 -10.02 0.45 4.93
CA THR A 264 -10.58 1.05 3.72
C THR A 264 -10.14 0.31 2.46
N ILE A 265 -8.83 0.07 2.30
CA ILE A 265 -8.29 -0.69 1.17
C ILE A 265 -8.93 -2.06 1.10
N GLN A 266 -8.99 -2.79 2.21
CA GLN A 266 -9.52 -4.15 2.24
C GLN A 266 -11.02 -4.21 1.92
N SER A 267 -11.80 -3.23 2.39
CA SER A 267 -13.23 -3.10 2.06
C SER A 267 -13.44 -2.91 0.56
N GLU A 268 -12.71 -1.99 -0.08
CA GLU A 268 -12.81 -1.73 -1.51
C GLU A 268 -12.30 -2.89 -2.37
N LEU A 269 -11.26 -3.60 -1.92
CA LEU A 269 -10.79 -4.81 -2.57
C LEU A 269 -11.79 -5.97 -2.49
N ASN A 270 -12.50 -6.13 -1.35
CA ASN A 270 -13.58 -7.10 -1.24
C ASN A 270 -14.72 -6.78 -2.21
N ARG A 271 -15.05 -5.50 -2.38
CA ARG A 271 -16.03 -5.07 -3.38
C ARG A 271 -15.59 -5.43 -4.81
N LEU A 272 -14.30 -5.33 -5.14
CA LEU A 272 -13.79 -5.83 -6.43
C LEU A 272 -13.91 -7.35 -6.58
N ILE A 273 -13.78 -8.12 -5.49
CA ILE A 273 -14.03 -9.58 -5.49
C ILE A 273 -15.51 -9.84 -5.79
N ASP A 274 -16.41 -9.16 -5.08
CA ASP A 274 -17.86 -9.31 -5.24
C ASP A 274 -18.34 -8.93 -6.65
N LEU A 275 -17.67 -7.98 -7.30
CA LEU A 275 -17.92 -7.58 -8.68
C LEU A 275 -17.26 -8.51 -9.73
N GLY A 276 -16.44 -9.48 -9.32
CA GLY A 276 -15.69 -10.35 -10.24
C GLY A 276 -14.55 -9.64 -10.98
N LEU A 277 -14.03 -8.54 -10.41
CA LEU A 277 -13.02 -7.67 -11.03
C LEU A 277 -11.66 -7.71 -10.33
N TYR A 278 -11.51 -8.52 -9.29
CA TYR A 278 -10.30 -8.59 -8.48
C TYR A 278 -9.03 -8.93 -9.28
N ASP A 279 -9.18 -9.72 -10.35
CA ASP A 279 -8.09 -10.15 -11.23
C ASP A 279 -7.90 -9.28 -12.48
N ASP A 280 -8.70 -8.22 -12.64
CA ASP A 280 -8.55 -7.22 -13.69
C ASP A 280 -7.15 -6.58 -13.65
N SER A 281 -6.63 -6.23 -14.83
CA SER A 281 -5.27 -5.68 -14.94
C SER A 281 -5.09 -4.37 -14.17
N GLN A 282 -6.07 -3.47 -14.18
CA GLN A 282 -6.01 -2.22 -13.42
C GLN A 282 -6.16 -2.49 -11.92
N SER A 283 -7.03 -3.43 -11.53
CA SER A 283 -7.18 -3.85 -10.13
C SER A 283 -5.88 -4.44 -9.58
N LYS A 284 -5.16 -5.26 -10.36
CA LYS A 284 -3.83 -5.79 -9.98
C LYS A 284 -2.80 -4.68 -9.77
N LEU A 285 -2.75 -3.69 -10.66
CA LEU A 285 -1.85 -2.54 -10.51
C LEU A 285 -2.18 -1.73 -9.25
N MET A 286 -3.47 -1.50 -8.98
CA MET A 286 -3.91 -0.78 -7.79
C MET A 286 -3.55 -1.52 -6.50
N ARG A 287 -3.76 -2.83 -6.50
CA ARG A 287 -3.37 -3.75 -5.42
C ARG A 287 -1.87 -3.72 -5.14
N ASP A 288 -1.05 -3.74 -6.17
CA ASP A 288 0.41 -3.64 -6.03
C ASP A 288 0.84 -2.28 -5.47
N ARG A 289 0.19 -1.19 -5.88
CA ARG A 289 0.45 0.14 -5.31
C ARG A 289 0.12 0.15 -3.82
N ALA A 290 -1.05 -0.36 -3.44
CA ALA A 290 -1.47 -0.44 -2.04
C ALA A 290 -0.53 -1.30 -1.19
N ALA A 291 -0.13 -2.47 -1.71
CA ALA A 291 0.84 -3.33 -1.04
C ALA A 291 2.21 -2.65 -0.87
N ASN A 292 2.68 -1.88 -1.86
CA ASN A 292 3.93 -1.13 -1.74
C ASN A 292 3.85 0.02 -0.72
N ALA A 293 2.71 0.71 -0.60
CA ALA A 293 2.53 1.73 0.42
C ALA A 293 2.60 1.14 1.83
N LEU A 294 1.95 -0.01 2.07
CA LEU A 294 2.10 -0.76 3.32
C LEU A 294 3.55 -1.21 3.54
N ARG A 295 4.23 -1.69 2.50
CA ARG A 295 5.64 -2.06 2.57
C ARG A 295 6.54 -0.89 2.99
N THR A 296 6.28 0.33 2.53
CA THR A 296 7.03 1.52 2.98
C THR A 296 6.89 1.71 4.48
N VAL A 297 5.66 1.64 5.01
CA VAL A 297 5.40 1.70 6.47
C VAL A 297 6.14 0.57 7.20
N VAL A 298 6.13 -0.65 6.66
CA VAL A 298 6.85 -1.80 7.23
C VAL A 298 8.35 -1.52 7.35
N LEU A 299 8.96 -0.91 6.33
CA LEU A 299 10.38 -0.60 6.34
C LEU A 299 10.74 0.45 7.41
N ASP A 300 9.90 1.46 7.62
CA ASP A 300 10.10 2.43 8.69
C ASP A 300 9.97 1.77 10.08
N LEU A 301 8.91 0.99 10.28
CA LEU A 301 8.72 0.25 11.52
C LEU A 301 9.86 -0.72 11.80
N HIS A 302 10.38 -1.39 10.77
CA HIS A 302 11.43 -2.39 10.91
C HIS A 302 12.80 -1.74 11.16
N ASN A 303 13.22 -0.87 10.24
CA ASN A 303 14.59 -0.36 10.21
C ASN A 303 14.82 0.77 11.21
N ASN A 304 13.81 1.61 11.43
CA ASN A 304 13.97 2.83 12.23
C ASN A 304 13.43 2.65 13.65
N LEU A 305 12.34 1.89 13.83
CA LEU A 305 11.65 1.78 15.13
C LEU A 305 11.79 0.42 15.82
N ASN A 306 12.32 -0.59 15.12
CA ASN A 306 12.50 -1.94 15.65
C ASN A 306 11.19 -2.57 16.17
N GLU A 307 10.08 -2.30 15.48
CA GLU A 307 8.72 -2.80 15.76
C GLU A 307 8.45 -4.11 14.98
N LEU A 308 9.32 -5.11 15.15
CA LEU A 308 9.36 -6.34 14.34
C LEU A 308 8.01 -7.05 14.19
N ASN A 309 7.26 -7.21 15.29
CA ASN A 309 5.95 -7.88 15.25
C ASN A 309 4.88 -7.09 14.48
N ARG A 310 4.92 -5.75 14.54
CA ARG A 310 3.98 -4.91 13.80
C ARG A 310 4.34 -4.87 12.32
N SER A 311 5.64 -4.74 12.02
CA SER A 311 6.19 -4.88 10.66
C SER A 311 5.76 -6.19 10.02
N LYS A 312 5.89 -7.31 10.73
CA LYS A 312 5.45 -8.63 10.26
C LYS A 312 3.97 -8.64 9.85
N LYS A 313 3.07 -8.25 10.76
CA LYS A 313 1.62 -8.26 10.51
C LYS A 313 1.20 -7.38 9.32
N LEU A 314 1.82 -6.20 9.19
CA LEU A 314 1.53 -5.31 8.06
C LEU A 314 2.08 -5.86 6.74
N LEU A 315 3.23 -6.53 6.77
CA LEU A 315 3.78 -7.17 5.59
C LEU A 315 2.95 -8.38 5.14
N GLU A 316 2.42 -9.16 6.09
CA GLU A 316 1.44 -10.22 5.81
C GLU A 316 0.17 -9.66 5.16
N ALA A 317 -0.35 -8.53 5.65
CA ALA A 317 -1.48 -7.84 5.02
C ALA A 317 -1.16 -7.37 3.60
N ALA A 318 0.03 -6.79 3.38
CA ALA A 318 0.49 -6.40 2.04
C ALA A 318 0.58 -7.60 1.08
N MET A 319 1.05 -8.77 1.56
CA MET A 319 1.10 -10.01 0.78
C MET A 319 -0.27 -10.58 0.43
N GLN A 320 -1.28 -10.39 1.29
CA GLN A 320 -2.64 -10.84 1.00
C GLN A 320 -3.26 -10.01 -0.13
N ILE A 321 -2.94 -8.71 -0.18
CA ILE A 321 -3.57 -7.81 -1.15
C ILE A 321 -2.80 -7.65 -2.46
N CYS A 322 -1.49 -7.95 -2.52
CA CYS A 322 -0.68 -7.73 -3.72
C CYS A 322 -1.26 -8.39 -4.98
N GLY A 323 -1.20 -7.69 -6.11
CA GLY A 323 -1.82 -8.05 -7.38
C GLY A 323 -0.96 -8.94 -8.27
N THR A 324 0.38 -8.82 -8.21
CA THR A 324 1.30 -9.59 -9.07
C THR A 324 2.17 -10.58 -8.28
N ASP A 325 2.55 -11.67 -8.95
CA ASP A 325 3.44 -12.69 -8.37
C ASP A 325 4.85 -12.13 -8.11
N SER A 326 5.32 -11.22 -8.97
CA SER A 326 6.62 -10.55 -8.79
C SER A 326 6.68 -9.81 -7.45
N LEU A 327 5.65 -9.00 -7.14
CA LEU A 327 5.58 -8.33 -5.85
C LEU A 327 5.38 -9.31 -4.70
N ARG A 328 4.54 -10.34 -4.89
CA ARG A 328 4.33 -11.40 -3.89
C ARG A 328 5.64 -12.07 -3.48
N HIS A 329 6.50 -12.42 -4.43
CA HIS A 329 7.80 -13.03 -4.15
C HIS A 329 8.72 -12.08 -3.39
N LYS A 330 8.76 -10.80 -3.76
CA LYS A 330 9.53 -9.79 -3.04
C LYS A 330 9.08 -9.64 -1.59
N LEU A 331 7.78 -9.47 -1.35
CA LEU A 331 7.22 -9.33 -0.01
C LEU A 331 7.44 -10.59 0.83
N LYS A 332 7.35 -11.78 0.22
CA LYS A 332 7.63 -13.06 0.88
C LYS A 332 9.09 -13.15 1.36
N SER A 333 10.05 -12.79 0.51
CA SER A 333 11.47 -12.78 0.88
C SER A 333 11.75 -11.81 2.03
N GLU A 334 11.10 -10.64 2.05
CA GLU A 334 11.22 -9.68 3.15
C GLU A 334 10.58 -10.21 4.45
N LEU A 335 9.45 -10.92 4.35
CA LEU A 335 8.80 -11.55 5.51
C LEU A 335 9.69 -12.64 6.12
N GLU A 336 10.31 -13.48 5.28
CA GLU A 336 11.27 -14.50 5.72
C GLU A 336 12.47 -13.87 6.46
N GLN A 337 12.96 -12.72 6.00
CA GLN A 337 14.03 -12.00 6.68
C GLN A 337 13.58 -11.42 8.04
N ILE A 338 12.38 -10.84 8.11
CA ILE A 338 11.82 -10.35 9.39
C ILE A 338 11.63 -11.51 10.37
N ASP A 339 11.13 -12.65 9.90
CA ASP A 339 10.95 -13.84 10.74
C ASP A 339 12.29 -14.38 11.26
N LYS A 340 13.31 -14.40 10.41
CA LYS A 340 14.67 -14.75 10.84
C LYS A 340 15.16 -13.80 11.93
N ASN A 341 15.00 -12.49 11.75
CA ASN A 341 15.42 -11.49 12.74
C ASN A 341 14.67 -11.65 14.08
N ILE A 342 13.36 -11.96 14.04
CA ILE A 342 12.55 -12.24 15.24
C ILE A 342 13.06 -13.51 15.96
N ASN A 343 13.33 -14.57 15.21
CA ASN A 343 13.81 -15.84 15.78
C ASN A 343 15.21 -15.69 16.38
N GLU A 344 16.12 -14.97 15.70
CA GLU A 344 17.45 -14.64 16.23
C GLU A 344 17.35 -13.83 17.54
N ASP A 345 16.38 -12.91 17.67
CA ASP A 345 16.12 -12.17 18.91
C ASP A 345 15.60 -13.07 20.05
N ILE A 346 14.92 -14.16 19.72
CA ILE A 346 14.44 -15.14 20.71
C ILE A 346 15.61 -16.05 21.15
N GLU A 347 16.33 -16.62 20.19
CA GLU A 347 17.40 -17.59 20.42
C GLU A 347 18.65 -16.97 21.06
N ASN A 348 19.04 -15.75 20.66
CA ASN A 348 20.26 -15.10 21.17
C ASN A 348 20.04 -14.24 22.42
N SER A 349 18.98 -14.53 23.18
CA SER A 349 18.69 -13.76 24.38
C SER A 349 19.50 -14.22 25.57
N LEU A 350 20.32 -13.31 26.10
CA LEU A 350 21.18 -13.58 27.22
C LEU A 350 20.65 -12.88 28.46
N SER A 351 20.36 -13.67 29.49
CA SER A 351 19.87 -13.19 30.77
C SER A 351 21.00 -13.15 31.78
N LEU A 352 21.20 -12.00 32.42
CA LEU A 352 22.19 -11.79 33.47
C LEU A 352 21.49 -11.31 34.74
N GLU A 353 21.58 -12.11 35.80
CA GLU A 353 21.11 -11.72 37.13
C GLU A 353 22.15 -10.81 37.80
N ILE A 354 21.70 -9.67 38.35
CA ILE A 354 22.58 -8.71 39.02
C ILE A 354 22.36 -8.81 40.54
N PRO A 355 23.33 -9.34 41.32
CA PRO A 355 23.22 -9.48 42.77
C PRO A 355 22.85 -8.17 43.46
N GLY A 356 21.90 -8.23 44.41
CA GLY A 356 21.48 -7.07 45.19
C GLY A 356 20.48 -6.13 44.51
N TYR A 357 20.21 -6.29 43.21
CA TYR A 357 19.27 -5.45 42.45
C TYR A 357 17.92 -6.11 42.16
N GLY A 358 17.70 -7.36 42.60
CA GLY A 358 16.41 -8.07 42.54
C GLY A 358 15.84 -8.23 41.12
N GLY A 359 16.66 -8.10 40.09
CA GLY A 359 16.23 -8.07 38.70
C GLY A 359 17.26 -8.67 37.75
N THR A 360 16.75 -9.26 36.67
CA THR A 360 17.52 -9.82 35.56
C THR A 360 17.57 -8.78 34.43
N ILE A 361 18.76 -8.54 33.88
CA ILE A 361 18.92 -7.83 32.62
C ILE A 361 18.83 -8.86 31.50
N VAL A 362 17.91 -8.66 30.56
CA VAL A 362 17.78 -9.53 29.38
C VAL A 362 18.31 -8.77 28.17
N PHE A 363 19.48 -9.16 27.68
CA PHE A 363 20.06 -8.66 26.46
C PHE A 363 19.44 -9.37 25.26
N LYS A 364 18.98 -8.60 24.28
CA LYS A 364 18.49 -9.03 22.96
C LYS A 364 19.43 -8.49 21.87
N ASN A 365 19.19 -8.75 20.60
CA ASN A 365 20.12 -8.35 19.54
C ASN A 365 20.20 -6.81 19.39
N THR A 366 19.11 -6.10 19.69
CA THR A 366 18.97 -4.66 19.40
C THR A 366 18.59 -3.80 20.61
N PHE A 367 18.31 -4.43 21.76
CA PHE A 367 17.92 -3.76 23.00
C PHE A 367 18.21 -4.65 24.21
N PHE A 368 18.18 -4.07 25.40
CA PHE A 368 18.09 -4.83 26.64
C PHE A 368 16.82 -4.46 27.41
N VAL A 369 16.36 -5.36 28.27
CA VAL A 369 15.24 -5.13 29.19
C VAL A 369 15.75 -5.18 30.62
N TRP A 370 15.45 -4.15 31.40
CA TRP A 370 15.73 -4.10 32.83
C TRP A 370 14.59 -3.40 33.57
N GLY A 371 14.12 -3.97 34.68
CA GLY A 371 13.01 -3.42 35.46
C GLY A 371 11.71 -3.26 34.66
N GLY A 372 11.50 -4.08 33.61
CA GLY A 372 10.38 -3.96 32.69
C GLY A 372 10.51 -2.84 31.64
N LYS A 373 11.56 -2.01 31.69
CA LYS A 373 11.86 -0.98 30.68
C LYS A 373 12.70 -1.57 29.56
N LYS A 374 12.28 -1.38 28.31
CA LYS A 374 13.04 -1.70 27.09
C LYS A 374 13.96 -0.52 26.77
N VAL A 375 15.25 -0.78 26.57
CA VAL A 375 16.26 0.22 26.19
C VAL A 375 16.95 -0.23 24.91
N SER A 376 16.77 0.51 23.81
CA SER A 376 17.50 0.20 22.57
C SER A 376 18.96 0.61 22.70
N TYR A 377 19.87 -0.22 22.17
CA TYR A 377 21.30 0.13 22.17
C TYR A 377 21.58 1.40 21.36
N LYS A 378 20.73 1.72 20.37
CA LYS A 378 20.84 2.95 19.58
C LYS A 378 20.53 4.20 20.38
N ASP A 379 19.83 4.11 21.51
CA ASP A 379 19.46 5.27 22.33
C ASP A 379 20.51 5.56 23.42
N VAL A 380 21.46 4.64 23.62
CA VAL A 380 22.55 4.82 24.57
C VAL A 380 23.51 5.91 24.07
N THR A 381 23.82 6.86 24.96
CA THR A 381 24.67 8.02 24.69
C THR A 381 26.02 7.93 25.39
N ALA A 382 26.10 7.19 26.51
CA ALA A 382 27.36 6.87 27.14
C ALA A 382 27.35 5.56 27.92
N ILE A 383 28.54 4.98 28.11
CA ILE A 383 28.78 3.91 29.07
C ILE A 383 30.03 4.19 29.91
N ALA A 384 30.04 3.69 31.14
CA ALA A 384 31.24 3.64 31.98
C ALA A 384 31.24 2.35 32.79
N TYR A 385 32.40 1.73 32.98
CA TYR A 385 32.55 0.62 33.92
C TYR A 385 33.96 0.60 34.49
N HIS A 386 34.07 0.45 35.81
CA HIS A 386 35.34 0.50 36.51
C HIS A 386 35.27 -0.29 37.83
N SER A 387 36.43 -0.57 38.41
CA SER A 387 36.53 -1.21 39.72
C SER A 387 37.41 -0.38 40.64
N THR A 388 37.05 -0.33 41.92
CA THR A 388 37.75 0.44 42.93
C THR A 388 38.07 -0.44 44.12
N ARG A 389 39.31 -0.38 44.59
CA ARG A 389 39.76 -1.07 45.81
C ARG A 389 39.83 -0.07 46.96
N HIS A 390 39.14 -0.34 48.05
CA HIS A 390 39.20 0.43 49.29
C HIS A 390 39.87 -0.40 50.36
N SER A 391 40.98 0.08 50.91
CA SER A 391 41.65 -0.56 52.05
C SER A 391 41.52 0.32 53.28
N THR A 392 40.98 -0.23 54.37
CA THR A 392 40.91 0.44 55.65
C THR A 392 42.11 0.04 56.49
N THR A 393 42.88 1.03 56.94
CA THR A 393 44.03 0.82 57.82
C THR A 393 43.76 1.42 59.20
N VAL A 394 44.08 0.68 60.25
CA VAL A 394 44.03 1.15 61.64
C VAL A 394 45.43 0.95 62.22
N TYR A 395 46.04 2.02 62.73
CA TYR A 395 47.45 2.03 63.18
C TYR A 395 48.43 1.44 62.14
N SER A 396 48.25 1.79 60.86
CA SER A 396 49.05 1.27 59.73
C SER A 396 48.93 -0.23 59.46
N VAL A 397 47.99 -0.93 60.11
CA VAL A 397 47.64 -2.32 59.83
C VAL A 397 46.38 -2.35 58.97
N SER A 398 46.45 -3.04 57.82
CA SER A 398 45.29 -3.24 56.94
C SER A 398 44.28 -4.15 57.64
N VAL A 399 43.11 -3.61 58.01
CA VAL A 399 42.07 -4.34 58.76
C VAL A 399 40.94 -4.86 57.87
N SER A 400 40.68 -4.22 56.73
CA SER A 400 39.72 -4.70 55.74
C SER A 400 40.06 -4.17 54.35
N THR A 401 39.71 -4.95 53.32
CA THR A 401 39.70 -4.50 51.94
C THR A 401 38.33 -4.77 51.35
N THR A 402 37.78 -3.79 50.65
CA THR A 402 36.51 -3.89 49.92
C THR A 402 36.78 -3.53 48.46
N TYR A 403 36.18 -4.29 47.56
CA TYR A 403 36.21 -4.05 46.13
C TYR A 403 34.81 -3.61 45.71
N THR A 404 34.73 -2.52 44.95
CA THR A 404 33.47 -2.01 44.39
C THR A 404 33.59 -2.00 42.87
N TYR A 405 32.62 -2.63 42.21
CA TYR A 405 32.55 -2.77 40.76
C TYR A 405 31.35 -1.97 40.26
N GLU A 406 31.58 -0.95 39.44
CA GLU A 406 30.54 -0.06 38.96
C GLU A 406 30.35 -0.21 37.44
N THR A 407 29.10 -0.12 37.01
CA THR A 407 28.69 -0.03 35.60
C THR A 407 27.60 1.00 35.47
N GLU A 408 27.70 1.84 34.45
CA GLU A 408 26.76 2.91 34.18
C GLU A 408 26.43 2.95 32.69
N ILE A 409 25.14 3.08 32.39
CA ILE A 409 24.60 3.21 31.03
C ILE A 409 23.75 4.50 31.01
N VAL A 410 24.07 5.40 30.10
CA VAL A 410 23.42 6.71 29.96
C VAL A 410 22.52 6.71 28.71
N ILE A 411 21.26 7.11 28.88
CA ILE A 411 20.22 7.09 27.85
C ILE A 411 19.55 8.48 27.83
N GLY A 412 20.00 9.37 26.95
CA GLY A 412 19.60 10.78 27.03
C GLY A 412 20.03 11.39 28.37
N ASP A 413 19.07 11.84 29.18
CA ASP A 413 19.28 12.39 30.53
C ASP A 413 19.17 11.33 31.65
N ASP A 414 18.72 10.12 31.33
CA ASP A 414 18.57 9.01 32.29
C ASP A 414 19.90 8.26 32.49
N ARG A 415 20.14 7.78 33.72
CA ARG A 415 21.30 6.95 34.08
C ARG A 415 20.86 5.65 34.75
N VAL A 416 21.35 4.52 34.24
CA VAL A 416 21.19 3.20 34.84
C VAL A 416 22.54 2.79 35.44
N LYS A 417 22.61 2.75 36.79
CA LYS A 417 23.84 2.42 37.53
C LYS A 417 23.71 1.11 38.31
N PHE A 418 24.71 0.25 38.12
CA PHE A 418 24.93 -0.98 38.88
C PHE A 418 26.21 -0.82 39.71
N SER A 419 26.14 -1.13 41.00
CA SER A 419 27.28 -1.10 41.92
C SER A 419 27.28 -2.37 42.77
N LEU A 420 28.28 -3.21 42.56
CA LEU A 420 28.47 -4.48 43.27
C LEU A 420 29.66 -4.34 44.21
N SER A 421 29.57 -4.86 45.43
CA SER A 421 30.66 -4.77 46.41
C SER A 421 31.02 -6.14 46.99
N ALA A 422 32.31 -6.42 47.11
CA ALA A 422 32.83 -7.69 47.63
C ALA A 422 33.99 -7.50 48.62
N GLY A 423 34.17 -8.45 49.54
CA GLY A 423 35.29 -8.48 50.48
C GLY A 423 36.60 -9.02 49.91
N SER A 424 36.54 -9.67 48.73
CA SER A 424 37.68 -10.21 48.00
C SER A 424 37.61 -9.83 46.53
N ASP A 425 38.76 -9.72 45.87
CA ASP A 425 38.82 -9.44 44.44
C ASP A 425 38.26 -10.62 43.64
N GLU A 426 38.63 -11.85 44.01
CA GLU A 426 37.99 -13.05 43.47
C GLU A 426 36.63 -13.23 44.17
N SER A 427 35.57 -12.78 43.50
CA SER A 427 34.20 -12.77 44.00
C SER A 427 33.18 -13.01 42.88
N HIS A 428 32.00 -13.47 43.26
CA HIS A 428 30.90 -13.66 42.31
C HIS A 428 30.43 -12.32 41.73
N GLU A 429 30.54 -11.24 42.51
CA GLU A 429 30.29 -9.86 42.11
C GLU A 429 31.24 -9.41 41.00
N LYS A 430 32.55 -9.71 41.11
CA LYS A 430 33.53 -9.42 40.04
C LYS A 430 33.20 -10.19 38.77
N GLU A 431 32.88 -11.47 38.88
CA GLU A 431 32.54 -12.31 37.72
C GLU A 431 31.30 -11.77 37.00
N THR A 432 30.27 -11.39 37.77
CA THR A 432 29.04 -10.82 37.24
C THR A 432 29.27 -9.47 36.58
N TRP A 433 30.03 -8.59 37.22
CA TRP A 433 30.42 -7.31 36.64
C TRP A 433 31.24 -7.49 35.37
N ALA A 434 32.20 -8.42 35.33
CA ALA A 434 33.01 -8.69 34.15
C ALA A 434 32.16 -9.20 32.98
N LYS A 435 31.16 -10.06 33.25
CA LYS A 435 30.16 -10.48 32.25
C LYS A 435 29.35 -9.30 31.73
N LEU A 436 28.86 -8.44 32.63
CA LEU A 436 28.11 -7.25 32.25
C LEU A 436 28.95 -6.31 31.38
N ALA A 437 30.17 -5.97 31.82
CA ALA A 437 31.10 -5.13 31.07
C ALA A 437 31.44 -5.74 29.70
N GLY A 438 31.67 -7.05 29.62
CA GLY A 438 31.91 -7.76 28.36
C GLY A 438 30.72 -7.68 27.39
N LEU A 439 29.49 -7.82 27.89
CA LEU A 439 28.28 -7.67 27.07
C LEU A 439 28.11 -6.24 26.55
N LEU A 440 28.31 -5.23 27.40
CA LEU A 440 28.23 -3.83 26.98
C LEU A 440 29.33 -3.48 25.97
N SER A 441 30.55 -4.01 26.18
CA SER A 441 31.66 -3.87 25.23
C SER A 441 31.31 -4.46 23.87
N HIS A 442 30.68 -5.63 23.83
CA HIS A 442 30.31 -6.26 22.57
C HIS A 442 29.11 -5.59 21.87
N LEU A 443 28.09 -5.18 22.62
CA LEU A 443 26.79 -4.79 22.06
C LEU A 443 26.63 -3.28 21.88
N ILE A 444 27.26 -2.46 22.73
CA ILE A 444 27.02 -1.01 22.80
C ILE A 444 28.22 -0.20 22.30
N GLU A 445 29.46 -0.58 22.65
CA GLU A 445 30.64 0.18 22.23
C GLU A 445 30.74 0.39 20.71
N PRO A 446 30.49 -0.62 19.85
CA PRO A 446 30.56 -0.42 18.41
C PRO A 446 29.59 0.65 17.90
N ILE A 447 28.41 0.75 18.53
CA ILE A 447 27.38 1.74 18.18
C ILE A 447 27.84 3.14 18.61
N LEU A 448 28.38 3.28 19.81
CA LEU A 448 28.91 4.56 20.31
C LEU A 448 30.12 5.05 19.51
N ILE A 449 31.05 4.15 19.17
CA ILE A 449 32.21 4.46 18.34
C ILE A 449 31.75 4.97 16.97
N ARG A 450 30.82 4.27 16.30
CA ARG A 450 30.26 4.71 15.02
C ARG A 450 29.64 6.10 15.11
N LYS A 451 28.83 6.36 16.14
CA LYS A 451 28.23 7.69 16.38
C LYS A 451 29.30 8.78 16.56
N PHE A 452 30.36 8.50 17.32
CA PHE A 452 31.41 9.49 17.56
C PHE A 452 32.27 9.75 16.33
N VAL A 453 32.60 8.72 15.55
CA VAL A 453 33.31 8.87 14.27
C VAL A 453 32.49 9.69 13.29
N GLU A 454 31.18 9.41 13.14
CA GLU A 454 30.27 10.21 12.30
C GLU A 454 30.25 11.68 12.75
N ARG A 455 30.12 11.95 14.05
CA ARG A 455 30.14 13.31 14.60
C ARG A 455 31.47 14.02 14.31
N ILE A 456 32.59 13.34 14.49
CA ILE A 456 33.93 13.92 14.30
C ILE A 456 34.21 14.22 12.82
N PHE A 457 34.00 13.25 11.93
CA PHE A 457 34.46 13.33 10.54
C PHE A 457 33.38 13.84 9.59
N ASP A 458 32.12 13.40 9.75
CA ASP A 458 31.05 13.77 8.82
C ASP A 458 30.42 15.11 9.20
N ARG A 459 30.27 15.37 10.51
CA ARG A 459 29.67 16.60 11.03
C ARG A 459 30.69 17.66 11.47
N GLY A 460 31.96 17.29 11.60
CA GLY A 460 33.02 18.20 12.04
C GLY A 460 32.90 18.66 13.49
N GLU A 461 32.21 17.89 14.33
CA GLU A 461 32.00 18.21 15.74
C GLU A 461 33.19 17.80 16.62
N THR A 462 33.37 18.52 17.73
CA THR A 462 34.29 18.10 18.80
C THR A 462 33.59 17.16 19.76
N VAL A 463 34.12 15.94 19.93
CA VAL A 463 33.65 14.97 20.92
C VAL A 463 34.55 15.03 22.15
N LYS A 464 33.99 15.23 23.33
CA LYS A 464 34.74 15.34 24.58
C LYS A 464 34.56 14.08 25.44
N ILE A 465 35.67 13.48 25.86
CA ILE A 465 35.69 12.33 26.78
C ILE A 465 36.62 12.67 27.94
N GLY A 466 36.04 12.84 29.14
CA GLY A 466 36.73 13.44 30.26
C GLY A 466 37.21 14.86 29.94
N TYR A 467 38.52 15.09 30.00
CA TYR A 467 39.13 16.38 29.67
C TYR A 467 39.83 16.39 28.30
N VAL A 468 39.69 15.31 27.51
CA VAL A 468 40.29 15.18 26.18
C VAL A 468 39.23 15.48 25.12
N ASP A 469 39.60 16.34 24.17
CA ASP A 469 38.79 16.73 23.03
C ASP A 469 39.27 15.97 21.79
N PHE A 470 38.35 15.28 21.10
CA PHE A 470 38.57 14.56 19.86
C PHE A 470 37.95 15.34 18.69
N THR A 471 38.75 15.59 17.64
CA THR A 471 38.35 16.34 16.45
C THR A 471 38.83 15.62 15.19
N LYS A 472 38.46 16.14 14.01
CA LYS A 472 38.93 15.62 12.73
C LYS A 472 40.45 15.73 12.52
N ASP A 473 41.13 16.55 13.33
CA ASP A 473 42.56 16.83 13.20
C ASP A 473 43.41 15.98 14.17
N GLY A 474 42.80 15.47 15.25
CA GLY A 474 43.50 14.70 16.27
C GLY A 474 42.75 14.64 17.59
N TYR A 475 43.47 14.37 18.67
CA TYR A 475 42.98 14.55 20.03
C TYR A 475 43.86 15.55 20.81
N SER A 476 43.24 16.31 21.70
CA SER A 476 43.90 17.40 22.42
C SER A 476 43.38 17.55 23.84
N TYR A 477 44.16 18.19 24.70
CA TYR A 477 43.64 18.70 25.97
C TYR A 477 44.32 20.02 26.35
N THR A 478 43.65 20.78 27.20
CA THR A 478 44.17 22.04 27.72
C THR A 478 44.79 21.84 29.09
N ARG A 479 46.08 22.15 29.22
CA ARG A 479 46.78 22.19 30.52
C ARG A 479 47.05 23.63 30.96
N THR A 480 46.96 23.87 32.26
CA THR A 480 47.34 25.16 32.87
C THR A 480 48.84 25.15 33.17
N LYS A 481 49.58 26.14 32.67
CA LYS A 481 50.99 26.38 33.00
C LYS A 481 51.12 26.86 34.44
N PHE A 482 52.30 26.65 35.01
CA PHE A 482 52.67 27.07 36.36
C PHE A 482 52.46 28.57 36.65
N PHE A 483 52.44 29.43 35.62
CA PHE A 483 52.17 30.87 35.72
C PHE A 483 50.77 31.28 35.20
N GLY A 484 49.78 30.37 35.20
CA GLY A 484 48.37 30.69 34.91
C GLY A 484 47.96 30.76 33.43
N GLY A 485 48.88 30.62 32.48
CA GLY A 485 48.56 30.54 31.05
C GLY A 485 48.05 29.16 30.64
N LYS A 486 47.04 29.08 29.76
CA LYS A 486 46.56 27.80 29.19
C LYS A 486 47.40 27.43 27.96
N VAL A 487 47.74 26.14 27.81
CA VAL A 487 48.31 25.59 26.58
C VAL A 487 47.50 24.38 26.16
N VAL A 488 47.15 24.35 24.88
CA VAL A 488 46.58 23.17 24.23
C VAL A 488 47.73 22.31 23.76
N GLU A 489 47.81 21.08 24.26
CA GLU A 489 48.64 20.05 23.65
C GLU A 489 47.75 19.19 22.75
N SER A 490 48.22 18.85 21.55
CA SER A 490 47.48 18.08 20.57
C SER A 490 48.34 16.96 19.97
N VAL A 491 47.69 15.85 19.62
CA VAL A 491 48.26 14.74 18.86
C VAL A 491 47.47 14.62 17.57
N PRO A 492 48.08 14.87 16.40
CA PRO A 492 47.37 14.77 15.13
C PRO A 492 47.11 13.31 14.74
N TRP A 493 46.13 13.08 13.86
CA TRP A 493 45.92 11.76 13.25
C TRP A 493 47.03 11.42 12.24
N ASP A 494 48.17 10.92 12.73
CA ASP A 494 49.31 10.49 11.90
C ASP A 494 49.68 9.00 12.11
N LYS A 495 50.66 8.52 11.33
CA LYS A 495 51.10 7.11 11.36
C LYS A 495 51.78 6.70 12.68
N ASP A 496 52.13 7.65 13.54
CA ASP A 496 52.92 7.43 14.75
C ASP A 496 52.05 7.46 16.02
N ILE A 497 50.73 7.30 15.89
CA ILE A 497 49.82 7.18 17.03
C ILE A 497 49.92 5.79 17.66
N TYR A 498 50.18 5.78 18.97
CA TYR A 498 50.13 4.57 19.79
C TYR A 498 48.71 4.32 20.29
N THR A 499 48.28 3.05 20.28
CA THR A 499 46.97 2.65 20.81
C THR A 499 46.88 2.93 22.31
N PRO A 500 45.81 3.62 22.78
CA PRO A 500 45.57 3.82 24.19
C PRO A 500 45.47 2.50 24.96
N LYS A 501 45.87 2.50 26.23
CA LYS A 501 45.87 1.29 27.08
C LYS A 501 45.19 1.53 28.40
N PHE A 502 44.52 0.50 28.90
CA PHE A 502 44.02 0.48 30.27
C PHE A 502 45.19 0.29 31.25
N ASP A 503 45.30 1.17 32.24
CA ASP A 503 46.24 1.05 33.35
C ASP A 503 45.62 1.62 34.63
N SER A 504 45.59 0.81 35.68
CA SER A 504 45.23 1.25 37.04
C SER A 504 43.90 2.02 37.17
N GLY A 505 42.88 1.66 36.38
CA GLY A 505 41.56 2.30 36.39
C GLY A 505 41.44 3.54 35.48
N GLU A 506 42.48 3.81 34.70
CA GLU A 506 42.51 4.90 33.72
C GLU A 506 42.79 4.37 32.30
N VAL A 507 42.44 5.18 31.30
CA VAL A 507 42.84 4.98 29.91
C VAL A 507 43.95 5.96 29.57
N ILE A 508 45.13 5.42 29.29
CA ILE A 508 46.34 6.17 28.99
C ILE A 508 46.41 6.42 27.49
N LEU A 509 46.40 7.69 27.08
CA LEU A 509 46.68 8.14 25.72
C LEU A 509 48.17 8.48 25.59
N PHE A 510 48.73 8.32 24.40
CA PHE A 510 50.16 8.40 24.15
C PHE A 510 50.48 9.29 22.94
N LYS A 511 51.53 10.11 23.04
CA LYS A 511 52.10 10.84 21.89
C LYS A 511 53.48 10.30 21.53
N HIS A 512 53.87 10.45 20.27
CA HIS A 512 55.22 10.12 19.84
C HIS A 512 56.24 11.16 20.36
N ASP A 513 57.29 10.70 21.03
CA ASP A 513 58.46 11.52 21.41
C ASP A 513 59.58 11.31 20.39
N ALA A 514 59.70 12.23 19.43
CA ALA A 514 60.70 12.18 18.37
C ALA A 514 62.16 12.10 18.87
N LYS A 515 62.45 12.51 20.12
CA LYS A 515 63.81 12.42 20.69
C LYS A 515 64.15 11.02 21.20
N LYS A 516 63.13 10.24 21.58
CA LYS A 516 63.29 8.93 22.21
C LYS A 516 62.75 7.80 21.34
N ASP A 517 62.18 8.13 20.20
CA ASP A 517 61.54 7.21 19.25
C ASP A 517 60.58 6.23 19.96
N LYS A 518 59.76 6.78 20.87
CA LYS A 518 58.83 5.98 21.67
C LYS A 518 57.59 6.76 22.07
N GLY A 519 56.52 6.03 22.37
CA GLY A 519 55.31 6.58 22.96
C GLY A 519 55.56 7.07 24.38
N VAL A 520 55.19 8.31 24.65
CA VAL A 520 55.15 8.89 26.00
C VAL A 520 53.71 9.23 26.36
N GLN A 521 53.36 9.10 27.63
CA GLN A 521 52.02 9.43 28.12
C GLN A 521 51.67 10.88 27.75
N PHE A 522 50.51 11.03 27.13
CA PHE A 522 49.93 12.30 26.71
C PHE A 522 48.88 12.77 27.70
N ALA A 523 47.89 11.91 27.97
CA ALA A 523 46.78 12.15 28.87
C ALA A 523 46.35 10.83 29.53
N SER A 524 45.65 10.93 30.65
CA SER A 524 45.06 9.80 31.36
C SER A 524 43.61 10.10 31.74
N VAL A 525 42.65 9.28 31.29
CA VAL A 525 41.22 9.51 31.53
C VAL A 525 40.68 8.41 32.44
N SER A 526 40.14 8.76 33.60
CA SER A 526 39.49 7.79 34.50
C SER A 526 38.40 6.99 33.77
N MET A 527 38.39 5.67 33.95
CA MET A 527 37.34 4.78 33.42
C MET A 527 35.96 5.05 34.02
N SER A 528 35.88 5.84 35.11
CA SER A 528 34.62 6.34 35.66
C SER A 528 33.98 7.46 34.84
N ASN A 529 34.73 8.08 33.91
CA ASN A 529 34.18 9.10 33.04
C ASN A 529 33.36 8.45 31.91
N ASP A 530 32.23 9.08 31.57
CA ASP A 530 31.40 8.70 30.42
C ASP A 530 32.26 8.46 29.18
N ASN A 531 32.14 7.26 28.59
CA ASN A 531 32.82 6.82 27.37
C ASN A 531 34.35 6.70 27.46
N ALA A 532 34.98 6.82 28.63
CA ALA A 532 36.42 6.61 28.73
C ALA A 532 36.84 5.21 28.25
N VAL A 533 36.01 4.20 28.53
CA VAL A 533 36.25 2.80 28.18
C VAL A 533 36.37 2.55 26.66
N ILE A 534 35.74 3.39 25.82
CA ILE A 534 35.77 3.21 24.36
C ILE A 534 36.95 3.90 23.67
N ILE A 535 37.72 4.73 24.40
CA ILE A 535 38.84 5.52 23.85
C ILE A 535 39.83 4.65 23.03
N PRO A 536 40.25 3.44 23.47
CA PRO A 536 41.21 2.65 22.70
C PRO A 536 40.73 2.29 21.29
N GLU A 537 39.49 1.82 21.16
CA GLU A 537 38.90 1.48 19.86
C GLU A 537 38.47 2.73 19.08
N LEU A 538 37.98 3.79 19.75
CA LEU A 538 37.69 5.07 19.10
C LEU A 538 38.93 5.64 18.39
N VAL A 539 40.08 5.70 19.08
CA VAL A 539 41.34 6.18 18.49
C VAL A 539 41.75 5.33 17.28
N LYS A 540 41.63 4.01 17.40
CA LYS A 540 41.95 3.08 16.31
C LYS A 540 41.02 3.27 15.10
N THR A 541 39.71 3.44 15.32
CA THR A 541 38.75 3.70 14.24
C THR A 541 38.98 5.07 13.60
N CYS A 542 39.20 6.13 14.38
CA CYS A 542 39.54 7.45 13.85
C CYS A 542 40.79 7.43 12.96
N LEU A 543 41.85 6.73 13.38
CA LEU A 543 43.07 6.57 12.59
C LEU A 543 42.78 5.85 11.26
N GLN A 544 41.99 4.77 11.31
CA GLN A 544 41.59 4.04 10.10
C GLN A 544 40.79 4.91 9.14
N THR A 545 39.82 5.70 9.64
CA THR A 545 39.01 6.62 8.84
C THR A 545 39.87 7.68 8.14
N VAL A 546 40.88 8.23 8.81
CA VAL A 546 41.81 9.18 8.19
C VAL A 546 42.63 8.51 7.09
N LEU A 547 43.18 7.32 7.35
CA LEU A 547 43.99 6.58 6.38
C LEU A 547 43.20 6.10 5.15
N SER A 548 41.88 5.88 5.27
CA SER A 548 41.03 5.54 4.13
C SER A 548 40.65 6.74 3.25
N ASN A 549 40.75 7.96 3.80
CA ASN A 549 40.38 9.20 3.11
C ASN A 549 41.59 9.94 2.49
N THR A 550 42.81 9.49 2.76
CA THR A 550 44.07 9.93 2.14
C THR A 550 44.51 8.96 1.06
#